data_AF-Q0V2P6-F1
#
_entry.id   AF-Q0V2P6-F1
#
_cell.length_a   1.000
_cell.length_b   1.000
_cell.length_c   1.000
_cell.angle_alpha   90.00
_cell.angle_beta   90.00
_cell.angle_gamma   90.00
#
_symmetry.space_group_name_H-M   'P 1'
#
loop_
_entity.id
_entity.type
_entity.pdbx_description
1 polymer ?
#
loop_
_entity_poly.entity_id
_entity_poly.type
_entity_poly.pdbx_seq_one_letter_code
_entity_poly.pdbx_strand_id
1 'polypeptide(L)'
;MSALFPADEDIYSDHEEDYDDEDYGDYDGDGDLEMTDDSPGEQRGSQKFTHQELLDLNNRVEKNLKIKWSKIPIFMRKSTHDILFNAALLRYTFIDPDLQLPFYFRNYNTIAKSNFMAEKGVTQHFDITRAIFYYGIDELHCFSRRSHHVRYNIILMAFAWTSGFDTKYCKAGCENFVKAYIKAWIEGLVFEHEMIDTRERDAFFGEWKTGPFDLYFFTDGYAKTMRARLRAHRERFTALGTSPLVSDFLLTLKNGELSDAAFEENGAALAFQWAMSYIADANGTQAVKNKEHAERGGSAGWIEEGSKTLGEVEWDGDLVNAVLEDIDPTLPDPESIKMNKREVDWAGAWITRDQIFRTILKPEEEVGAQSPEVDMMAEMMAKMMST
;
A
#
# COMPACT_ATOMS: atom_id res chain seq x y z
N MET A 1 -17.15 21.88 -47.48
CA MET A 1 -16.81 22.66 -46.27
C MET A 1 -17.73 22.23 -45.13
N SER A 2 -17.43 21.10 -44.52
CA SER A 2 -17.95 20.72 -43.19
C SER A 2 -16.82 19.98 -42.52
N ALA A 3 -16.33 20.57 -41.44
CA ALA A 3 -15.15 20.12 -40.72
C ALA A 3 -15.49 18.87 -39.91
N LEU A 4 -14.72 17.82 -40.16
CA LEU A 4 -14.56 16.66 -39.29
C LEU A 4 -13.73 17.10 -38.09
N PHE A 5 -14.28 17.00 -36.88
CA PHE A 5 -13.48 17.01 -35.66
C PHE A 5 -12.89 15.59 -35.49
N PRO A 6 -11.58 15.44 -35.28
CA PRO A 6 -11.02 14.15 -34.91
C PRO A 6 -11.41 13.82 -33.48
N ALA A 7 -11.61 12.53 -33.22
CA ALA A 7 -11.75 11.98 -31.89
C ALA A 7 -10.47 12.30 -31.10
N ASP A 8 -10.64 12.86 -29.90
CA ASP A 8 -9.58 12.96 -28.91
C ASP A 8 -9.15 11.54 -28.54
N GLU A 9 -8.02 11.10 -29.10
CA GLU A 9 -7.28 9.96 -28.58
C GLU A 9 -6.68 10.37 -27.23
N ASP A 10 -7.37 9.97 -26.15
CA ASP A 10 -6.84 9.98 -24.79
C ASP A 10 -5.61 9.04 -24.74
N ILE A 11 -4.43 9.59 -25.03
CA ILE A 11 -3.13 8.99 -24.73
C ILE A 11 -2.89 9.17 -23.23
N TYR A 12 -3.53 8.34 -22.41
CA TYR A 12 -3.05 8.05 -21.06
C TYR A 12 -2.30 6.74 -21.14
N SER A 13 -1.01 6.81 -21.48
CA SER A 13 -0.09 5.75 -21.07
C SER A 13 0.06 5.87 -19.56
N ASP A 14 -0.28 4.82 -18.82
CA ASP A 14 0.16 4.64 -17.45
C ASP A 14 1.69 4.54 -17.46
N HIS A 15 2.36 5.69 -17.49
CA HIS A 15 3.75 5.79 -17.13
C HIS A 15 3.79 5.76 -15.60
N GLU A 16 4.33 4.67 -15.06
CA GLU A 16 4.87 4.65 -13.70
C GLU A 16 5.96 5.75 -13.64
N GLU A 17 5.61 6.92 -13.11
CA GLU A 17 6.54 8.03 -12.95
C GLU A 17 7.01 8.19 -11.49
N ASP A 18 8.27 8.57 -11.39
CA ASP A 18 9.08 8.68 -10.18
C ASP A 18 8.46 9.62 -9.14
N TYR A 19 8.41 9.15 -7.89
CA TYR A 19 7.97 9.93 -6.74
C TYR A 19 9.18 10.48 -5.98
N ASP A 20 9.57 11.72 -6.25
CA ASP A 20 10.51 12.46 -5.40
C ASP A 20 9.79 13.19 -4.24
N ASP A 21 10.41 13.04 -3.07
CA ASP A 21 10.39 13.75 -1.78
C ASP A 21 9.12 14.45 -1.27
N GLU A 22 8.54 13.85 -0.22
CA GLU A 22 7.69 14.54 0.77
C GLU A 22 8.59 15.16 1.85
N ASP A 23 8.43 16.46 2.04
CA ASP A 23 9.13 17.33 2.98
C ASP A 23 8.77 16.93 4.42
N TYR A 24 9.67 16.25 5.12
CA TYR A 24 9.51 15.90 6.54
C TYR A 24 9.85 17.13 7.38
N GLY A 25 8.84 17.68 8.06
CA GLY A 25 9.00 18.87 8.90
C GLY A 25 10.06 18.69 9.98
N ASP A 26 10.88 19.74 10.12
CA ASP A 26 11.92 19.89 11.13
C ASP A 26 11.38 19.62 12.55
N TYR A 27 12.01 18.67 13.23
CA TYR A 27 11.70 18.30 14.61
C TYR A 27 12.79 18.84 15.54
N ASP A 28 12.57 20.02 16.10
CA ASP A 28 13.41 20.61 17.16
C ASP A 28 13.02 19.97 18.51
N GLY A 29 13.54 18.77 18.77
CA GLY A 29 13.29 18.00 19.99
C GLY A 29 14.50 18.00 20.93
N ASP A 30 14.84 19.14 21.53
CA ASP A 30 15.84 19.23 22.61
C ASP A 30 15.27 18.61 23.90
N GLY A 31 15.56 17.33 24.12
CA GLY A 31 15.25 16.61 25.36
C GLY A 31 16.51 15.94 25.92
N ASP A 32 17.24 16.65 26.77
CA ASP A 32 18.39 16.13 27.52
C ASP A 32 17.95 15.05 28.53
N LEU A 33 18.10 13.78 28.15
CA LEU A 33 18.01 12.63 29.05
C LEU A 33 19.43 12.12 29.37
N GLU A 34 19.94 12.52 30.53
CA GLU A 34 21.16 11.94 31.12
C GLU A 34 20.88 10.48 31.54
N MET A 35 21.30 9.53 30.71
CA MET A 35 21.31 8.11 31.02
C MET A 35 22.72 7.70 31.44
N THR A 36 22.93 7.42 32.73
CA THR A 36 24.16 6.81 33.26
C THR A 36 24.02 5.29 33.26
N ASP A 37 24.66 4.62 32.29
CA ASP A 37 24.75 3.15 32.24
C ASP A 37 26.22 2.70 32.36
N ASP A 38 26.62 2.34 33.58
CA ASP A 38 27.93 1.76 33.92
C ASP A 38 27.95 0.24 33.68
N SER A 39 27.63 -0.18 32.47
CA SER A 39 27.75 -1.58 32.05
C SER A 39 29.16 -1.83 31.47
N PRO A 40 29.92 -2.84 31.95
CA PRO A 40 31.26 -3.14 31.45
C PRO A 40 31.21 -3.61 30.00
N GLY A 41 31.48 -2.69 29.07
CA GLY A 41 31.47 -2.94 27.63
C GLY A 41 32.54 -3.96 27.23
N GLU A 42 32.10 -5.12 26.76
CA GLU A 42 32.92 -5.98 25.91
C GLU A 42 33.32 -5.17 24.67
N GLN A 43 34.59 -4.76 24.62
CA GLN A 43 35.18 -4.18 23.42
C GLN A 43 35.22 -5.27 22.34
N ARG A 44 34.14 -5.41 21.57
CA ARG A 44 34.18 -6.11 20.29
C ARG A 44 35.29 -5.46 19.48
N GLY A 45 36.33 -6.22 19.16
CA GLY A 45 37.45 -5.73 18.38
C GLY A 45 36.95 -5.26 17.02
N SER A 46 36.74 -3.96 16.87
CA SER A 46 36.33 -3.35 15.60
C SER A 46 37.36 -3.73 14.53
N GLN A 47 36.90 -4.49 13.53
CA GLN A 47 37.71 -4.86 12.39
C GLN A 47 38.10 -3.59 11.64
N LYS A 48 39.41 -3.29 11.57
CA LYS A 48 39.91 -2.12 10.87
C LYS A 48 39.97 -2.40 9.37
N PHE A 49 39.06 -1.82 8.62
CA PHE A 49 39.09 -1.79 7.15
C PHE A 49 40.09 -0.73 6.65
N THR A 50 40.79 -1.04 5.57
CA THR A 50 41.58 -0.08 4.80
C THR A 50 40.66 0.85 4.00
N HIS A 51 41.16 2.00 3.56
CA HIS A 51 40.38 2.93 2.74
C HIS A 51 39.87 2.28 1.43
N GLN A 52 40.69 1.43 0.79
CA GLN A 52 40.27 0.74 -0.43
C GLN A 52 39.14 -0.27 -0.15
N GLU A 53 39.24 -1.04 0.94
CA GLU A 53 38.17 -1.98 1.34
C GLU A 53 36.86 -1.25 1.62
N LEU A 54 36.91 -0.07 2.26
CA LEU A 54 35.72 0.76 2.49
C LEU A 54 35.08 1.23 1.18
N LEU A 55 35.88 1.64 0.19
CA LEU A 55 35.37 2.01 -1.14
C LEU A 55 34.75 0.81 -1.85
N ASP A 56 35.39 -0.36 -1.78
CA ASP A 56 34.89 -1.58 -2.42
C ASP A 56 33.56 -2.04 -1.78
N LEU A 57 33.45 -1.95 -0.45
CA LEU A 57 32.21 -2.21 0.28
C LEU A 57 31.11 -1.23 -0.10
N ASN A 58 31.40 0.08 -0.16
CA ASN A 58 30.43 1.09 -0.59
C ASN A 58 29.92 0.82 -2.01
N ASN A 59 30.82 0.55 -2.96
CA ASN A 59 30.44 0.23 -4.33
C ASN A 59 29.55 -1.02 -4.41
N ARG A 60 29.80 -2.02 -3.56
CA ARG A 60 28.96 -3.22 -3.46
C ARG A 60 27.60 -2.91 -2.85
N VAL A 61 27.53 -2.08 -1.80
CA VAL A 61 26.27 -1.60 -1.22
C VAL A 61 25.45 -0.90 -2.29
N GLU A 62 25.99 0.08 -3.00
CA GLU A 62 25.28 0.81 -4.06
C GLU A 62 24.74 -0.12 -5.15
N LYS A 63 25.58 -1.05 -5.63
CA LYS A 63 25.18 -2.05 -6.63
C LYS A 63 24.05 -2.93 -6.12
N ASN A 64 24.16 -3.46 -4.90
CA ASN A 64 23.16 -4.34 -4.32
C ASN A 64 21.85 -3.59 -4.03
N LEU A 65 21.92 -2.37 -3.50
CA LEU A 65 20.75 -1.53 -3.24
C LEU A 65 19.98 -1.27 -4.54
N LYS A 66 20.65 -0.90 -5.64
CA LYS A 66 19.98 -0.70 -6.93
C LYS A 66 19.15 -1.92 -7.34
N ILE A 67 19.69 -3.13 -7.16
CA ILE A 67 19.00 -4.37 -7.50
C ILE A 67 17.88 -4.70 -6.49
N LYS A 68 18.19 -4.64 -5.19
CA LYS A 68 17.24 -4.99 -4.12
C LYS A 68 16.07 -4.02 -4.02
N TRP A 69 16.26 -2.74 -4.36
CA TRP A 69 15.21 -1.73 -4.35
C TRP A 69 14.28 -1.78 -5.56
N SER A 70 14.68 -2.40 -6.67
CA SER A 70 13.96 -2.37 -7.95
C SER A 70 12.46 -2.70 -7.86
N LYS A 71 12.04 -3.52 -6.88
CA LYS A 71 10.65 -3.95 -6.68
C LYS A 71 9.93 -3.30 -5.50
N ILE A 72 10.65 -2.56 -4.66
CA ILE A 72 10.02 -1.77 -3.61
C ILE A 72 9.50 -0.48 -4.23
N PRO A 73 8.26 -0.03 -3.92
CA PRO A 73 7.74 1.23 -4.39
C PRO A 73 8.66 2.41 -4.05
N ILE A 74 8.80 3.37 -4.97
CA ILE A 74 9.78 4.46 -4.86
C ILE A 74 9.64 5.25 -3.56
N PHE A 75 8.40 5.55 -3.13
CA PHE A 75 8.14 6.31 -1.90
C PHE A 75 8.64 5.62 -0.61
N MET A 76 8.99 4.33 -0.68
CA MET A 76 9.59 3.59 0.42
C MET A 76 11.11 3.51 0.30
N ARG A 77 11.72 3.80 -0.85
CA ARG A 77 13.16 3.67 -1.04
C ARG A 77 13.89 4.73 -0.22
N LYS A 78 15.14 4.41 0.14
CA LYS A 78 16.03 5.28 0.91
C LYS A 78 17.35 5.42 0.17
N SER A 79 17.99 6.57 0.32
CA SER A 79 19.28 6.81 -0.31
C SER A 79 20.33 5.85 0.26
N THR A 80 21.40 5.59 -0.48
CA THR A 80 22.56 4.86 0.06
C THR A 80 23.10 5.53 1.32
N HIS A 81 23.13 6.87 1.34
CA HIS A 81 23.58 7.63 2.49
C HIS A 81 22.74 7.33 3.73
N ASP A 82 21.41 7.32 3.62
CA ASP A 82 20.54 7.02 4.76
C ASP A 82 20.76 5.59 5.28
N ILE A 83 20.94 4.63 4.37
CA ILE A 83 21.18 3.23 4.72
C ILE A 83 22.48 3.08 5.52
N LEU A 84 23.52 3.82 5.14
CA LEU A 84 24.84 3.74 5.75
C LEU A 84 24.95 4.55 7.06
N PHE A 85 24.32 5.72 7.13
CA PHE A 85 24.58 6.70 8.18
C PHE A 85 23.40 7.02 9.09
N ASN A 86 22.19 6.64 8.70
CA ASN A 86 20.94 6.99 9.36
C ASN A 86 20.06 5.76 9.65
N ALA A 87 20.66 4.58 9.83
CA ALA A 87 19.94 3.30 9.97
C ALA A 87 18.83 3.32 11.05
N ALA A 88 19.01 4.07 12.14
CA ALA A 88 18.01 4.22 13.19
C ALA A 88 16.71 4.91 12.71
N LEU A 89 16.81 5.80 11.73
CA LEU A 89 15.69 6.54 11.14
C LEU A 89 14.96 5.73 10.04
N LEU A 90 15.47 4.54 9.70
CA LEU A 90 14.93 3.72 8.62
C LEU A 90 13.89 2.69 9.06
N ARG A 91 13.29 2.90 10.22
CA ARG A 91 12.19 2.07 10.71
C ARG A 91 10.87 2.57 10.12
N TYR A 92 10.18 1.69 9.40
CA TYR A 92 8.81 1.96 8.99
C TYR A 92 7.89 1.58 10.13
N THR A 93 7.22 2.57 10.70
CA THR A 93 6.26 2.36 11.81
C THR A 93 5.14 1.40 11.42
N PHE A 94 4.78 1.34 10.13
CA PHE A 94 3.71 0.51 9.61
C PHE A 94 4.07 -0.92 9.23
N ILE A 95 5.34 -1.28 9.36
CA ILE A 95 5.86 -2.63 9.12
C ILE A 95 6.16 -3.26 10.47
N ASP A 96 5.87 -4.54 10.62
CA ASP A 96 6.22 -5.28 11.84
C ASP A 96 7.73 -5.16 12.13
N PRO A 97 8.16 -4.92 13.39
CA PRO A 97 9.57 -4.86 13.76
C PRO A 97 10.45 -6.01 13.24
N ASP A 98 9.92 -7.23 13.10
CA ASP A 98 10.66 -8.38 12.58
C ASP A 98 10.82 -8.40 11.05
N LEU A 99 10.01 -7.61 10.34
CA LEU A 99 9.98 -7.53 8.87
C LEU A 99 10.60 -6.25 8.30
N GLN A 100 11.36 -5.50 9.09
CA GLN A 100 12.03 -4.27 8.64
C GLN A 100 13.06 -4.53 7.53
N LEU A 101 13.71 -3.48 7.02
CA LEU A 101 14.62 -3.56 5.86
C LEU A 101 15.68 -4.66 5.94
N PRO A 102 16.30 -4.95 7.11
CA PRO A 102 17.24 -6.06 7.20
C PRO A 102 16.60 -7.40 6.80
N PHE A 103 15.38 -7.68 7.25
CA PHE A 103 14.65 -8.89 6.86
C PHE A 103 14.44 -8.97 5.35
N TYR A 104 13.95 -7.89 4.75
CA TYR A 104 13.72 -7.82 3.30
C TYR A 104 15.02 -8.08 2.51
N PHE A 105 16.11 -7.40 2.86
CA PHE A 105 17.36 -7.52 2.12
C PHE A 105 18.03 -8.89 2.26
N ARG A 106 17.93 -9.53 3.43
CA ARG A 106 18.40 -10.91 3.63
C ARG A 106 17.60 -11.91 2.82
N ASN A 107 16.29 -11.73 2.81
CA ASN A 107 15.37 -12.66 2.16
C ASN A 107 15.12 -12.32 0.69
N TYR A 108 15.86 -11.37 0.12
CA TYR A 108 15.67 -10.91 -1.25
C TYR A 108 15.67 -12.07 -2.26
N ASN A 109 16.65 -12.98 -2.18
CA ASN A 109 16.73 -14.12 -3.09
C ASN A 109 15.52 -15.04 -2.97
N THR A 110 14.98 -15.22 -1.77
CA THR A 110 13.77 -16.04 -1.53
C THR A 110 12.53 -15.36 -2.12
N ILE A 111 12.38 -14.05 -1.91
CA ILE A 111 11.28 -13.25 -2.48
C ILE A 111 11.34 -13.24 -4.02
N ALA A 112 12.54 -13.11 -4.59
CA ALA A 112 12.76 -13.13 -6.02
C ALA A 112 12.41 -14.49 -6.65
N LYS A 113 12.68 -15.60 -5.94
CA LYS A 113 12.31 -16.96 -6.38
C LYS A 113 10.80 -17.17 -6.45
N SER A 114 10.02 -16.46 -5.64
CA SER A 114 8.55 -16.40 -5.76
C SER A 114 8.07 -15.32 -6.75
N ASN A 115 8.94 -14.86 -7.66
CA ASN A 115 8.66 -13.80 -8.63
C ASN A 115 8.12 -12.52 -8.00
N PHE A 116 8.52 -12.19 -6.77
CA PHE A 116 8.02 -11.03 -6.03
C PHE A 116 6.50 -11.05 -5.78
N MET A 117 5.86 -12.22 -5.83
CA MET A 117 4.42 -12.38 -5.63
C MET A 117 4.10 -13.02 -4.29
N ALA A 118 3.00 -12.60 -3.68
CA ALA A 118 2.44 -13.30 -2.55
C ALA A 118 1.79 -14.61 -3.04
N GLU A 119 2.09 -15.71 -2.36
CA GLU A 119 1.54 -17.03 -2.66
C GLU A 119 0.68 -17.54 -1.51
N LYS A 120 -0.39 -18.26 -1.84
CA LYS A 120 -1.19 -19.00 -0.86
C LYS A 120 -0.61 -20.39 -0.58
N GLY A 121 -1.06 -21.02 0.50
CA GLY A 121 -0.61 -22.36 0.88
C GLY A 121 0.80 -22.39 1.47
N VAL A 122 1.40 -23.58 1.51
CA VAL A 122 2.59 -23.88 2.34
C VAL A 122 3.93 -23.67 1.63
N THR A 123 3.95 -23.34 0.34
CA THR A 123 5.19 -23.23 -0.45
C THR A 123 6.03 -22.02 -0.06
N GLN A 124 5.39 -20.86 0.09
CA GLN A 124 6.03 -19.63 0.53
C GLN A 124 5.90 -19.47 2.03
N HIS A 125 7.03 -19.25 2.71
CA HIS A 125 7.08 -19.01 4.15
C HIS A 125 6.21 -17.81 4.55
N PHE A 126 5.58 -17.88 5.72
CA PHE A 126 4.60 -16.88 6.18
C PHE A 126 5.20 -15.46 6.22
N ASP A 127 6.39 -15.29 6.80
CA ASP A 127 7.05 -13.98 6.88
C ASP A 127 7.46 -13.40 5.52
N ILE A 128 7.74 -14.26 4.53
CA ILE A 128 8.00 -13.81 3.15
C ILE A 128 6.72 -13.23 2.54
N THR A 129 5.58 -13.91 2.74
CA THR A 129 4.27 -13.40 2.35
C THR A 129 3.98 -12.05 3.03
N ARG A 130 4.16 -11.96 4.35
CA ARG A 130 3.93 -10.73 5.12
C ARG A 130 4.79 -9.58 4.57
N ALA A 131 6.09 -9.80 4.38
CA ALA A 131 7.01 -8.80 3.84
C ALA A 131 6.57 -8.29 2.46
N ILE A 132 6.14 -9.18 1.56
CA ILE A 132 5.63 -8.79 0.23
C ILE A 132 4.43 -7.84 0.34
N PHE A 133 3.49 -8.11 1.26
CA PHE A 133 2.34 -7.24 1.51
C PHE A 133 2.72 -5.89 2.14
N TYR A 134 3.57 -5.90 3.17
CA TYR A 134 3.97 -4.70 3.89
C TYR A 134 4.75 -3.73 3.01
N TYR A 135 5.67 -4.25 2.20
CA TYR A 135 6.45 -3.44 1.25
C TYR A 135 5.69 -3.12 -0.03
N GLY A 136 4.47 -3.66 -0.21
CA GLY A 136 3.68 -3.44 -1.42
C GLY A 136 4.40 -3.87 -2.70
N ILE A 137 5.19 -4.94 -2.60
CA ILE A 137 5.97 -5.49 -3.72
C ILE A 137 5.04 -6.15 -4.74
N ASP A 138 4.00 -6.82 -4.24
CA ASP A 138 2.93 -7.36 -5.06
C ASP A 138 1.77 -6.37 -5.05
N GLU A 139 1.57 -5.64 -6.14
CA GLU A 139 0.53 -4.60 -6.24
C GLU A 139 -0.89 -5.15 -6.03
N LEU A 140 -1.08 -6.45 -6.27
CA LEU A 140 -2.36 -7.14 -6.09
C LEU A 140 -2.60 -7.53 -4.63
N HIS A 141 -1.53 -7.62 -3.85
CA HIS A 141 -1.50 -8.13 -2.49
C HIS A 141 -0.68 -7.18 -1.62
N CYS A 142 -1.25 -6.00 -1.34
CA CYS A 142 -0.60 -4.99 -0.52
C CYS A 142 -1.61 -4.25 0.35
N PHE A 143 -1.11 -3.49 1.33
CA PHE A 143 -1.93 -2.56 2.13
C PHE A 143 -1.75 -1.10 1.70
N SER A 144 -1.17 -0.86 0.51
CA SER A 144 -0.90 0.49 0.03
C SER A 144 -2.19 1.26 -0.22
N ARG A 145 -2.39 2.36 0.52
CA ARG A 145 -3.51 3.30 0.33
C ARG A 145 -3.50 3.94 -1.07
N ARG A 146 -2.33 3.93 -1.74
CA ARG A 146 -2.15 4.46 -3.09
C ARG A 146 -2.56 3.47 -4.19
N SER A 147 -2.60 2.17 -3.89
CA SER A 147 -3.01 1.15 -4.84
C SER A 147 -4.51 1.22 -5.13
N HIS A 148 -4.86 1.26 -6.41
CA HIS A 148 -6.26 1.25 -6.83
C HIS A 148 -6.91 -0.11 -6.57
N HIS A 149 -6.15 -1.21 -6.62
CA HIS A 149 -6.63 -2.55 -6.25
C HIS A 149 -7.11 -2.59 -4.81
N VAL A 150 -6.31 -2.04 -3.88
CA VAL A 150 -6.68 -1.95 -2.46
C VAL A 150 -7.95 -1.13 -2.33
N ARG A 151 -7.98 0.09 -2.90
CA ARG A 151 -9.16 0.97 -2.82
C ARG A 151 -10.44 0.31 -3.29
N TYR A 152 -10.41 -0.34 -4.45
CA TYR A 152 -11.59 -0.95 -5.03
C TYR A 152 -12.01 -2.23 -4.29
N ASN A 153 -11.06 -3.05 -3.81
CA ASN A 153 -11.39 -4.17 -2.93
C ASN A 153 -12.08 -3.70 -1.65
N ILE A 154 -11.56 -2.66 -0.99
CA ILE A 154 -12.15 -2.11 0.23
C ILE A 154 -13.59 -1.63 0.01
N ILE A 155 -13.89 -0.93 -1.09
CA ILE A 155 -15.26 -0.52 -1.41
C ILE A 155 -16.19 -1.73 -1.53
N LEU A 156 -15.77 -2.73 -2.33
CA LEU A 156 -16.60 -3.92 -2.56
C LEU A 156 -16.80 -4.70 -1.26
N MET A 157 -15.74 -4.91 -0.49
CA MET A 157 -15.76 -5.65 0.77
C MET A 157 -16.60 -4.95 1.85
N ALA A 158 -16.48 -3.63 1.96
CA ALA A 158 -17.32 -2.84 2.84
C ALA A 158 -18.79 -2.98 2.44
N PHE A 159 -19.10 -2.90 1.14
CA PHE A 159 -20.45 -3.13 0.64
C PHE A 159 -20.98 -4.52 1.00
N ALA A 160 -20.17 -5.57 0.81
CA ALA A 160 -20.56 -6.94 1.15
C ALA A 160 -20.89 -7.08 2.64
N TRP A 161 -20.05 -6.51 3.50
CA TRP A 161 -20.30 -6.49 4.94
C TRP A 161 -21.59 -5.73 5.29
N THR A 162 -21.78 -4.49 4.81
CA THR A 162 -23.00 -3.71 5.11
C THR A 162 -24.28 -4.34 4.56
N SER A 163 -24.16 -5.18 3.52
CA SER A 163 -25.30 -5.95 2.99
C SER A 163 -25.70 -7.15 3.86
N GLY A 164 -24.97 -7.41 4.94
CA GLY A 164 -25.13 -8.62 5.75
C GLY A 164 -24.66 -9.89 5.01
N PHE A 165 -23.67 -9.75 4.12
CA PHE A 165 -23.14 -10.85 3.30
C PHE A 165 -24.19 -11.59 2.48
N ASP A 166 -25.17 -10.86 1.93
CA ASP A 166 -26.16 -11.45 1.04
C ASP A 166 -25.46 -12.16 -0.14
N THR A 167 -25.78 -13.45 -0.31
CA THR A 167 -25.24 -14.32 -1.36
C THR A 167 -25.52 -13.83 -2.78
N LYS A 168 -26.46 -12.89 -2.95
CA LYS A 168 -26.64 -12.16 -4.20
C LYS A 168 -25.42 -11.33 -4.59
N TYR A 169 -24.68 -10.82 -3.60
CA TYR A 169 -23.55 -9.91 -3.82
C TYR A 169 -22.19 -10.56 -3.57
N CYS A 170 -22.10 -11.63 -2.78
CA CYS A 170 -20.83 -12.28 -2.47
C CYS A 170 -20.96 -13.81 -2.40
N LYS A 171 -19.83 -14.52 -2.43
CA LYS A 171 -19.81 -15.98 -2.28
C LYS A 171 -20.04 -16.36 -0.81
N ALA A 172 -20.80 -17.44 -0.59
CA ALA A 172 -21.04 -17.95 0.76
C ALA A 172 -19.72 -18.29 1.48
N GLY A 173 -19.63 -17.94 2.76
CA GLY A 173 -18.46 -18.21 3.60
C GLY A 173 -17.34 -17.18 3.50
N CYS A 174 -17.47 -16.11 2.71
CA CYS A 174 -16.42 -15.09 2.59
C CYS A 174 -16.37 -14.10 3.78
N GLU A 175 -17.26 -14.24 4.76
CA GLU A 175 -17.46 -13.28 5.85
C GLU A 175 -16.18 -13.01 6.62
N ASN A 176 -15.50 -14.06 7.08
CA ASN A 176 -14.25 -13.95 7.85
C ASN A 176 -13.13 -13.31 7.01
N PHE A 177 -12.99 -13.74 5.76
CA PHE A 177 -12.02 -13.16 4.83
C PHE A 177 -12.21 -11.66 4.62
N VAL A 178 -13.45 -11.24 4.33
CA VAL A 178 -13.82 -9.85 4.10
C VAL A 178 -13.61 -9.02 5.38
N LYS A 179 -14.10 -9.49 6.53
CA LYS A 179 -13.94 -8.79 7.80
C LYS A 179 -12.47 -8.64 8.17
N ALA A 180 -11.68 -9.71 8.05
CA ALA A 180 -10.26 -9.67 8.39
C ALA A 180 -9.49 -8.68 7.51
N TYR A 181 -9.73 -8.64 6.20
CA TYR A 181 -9.04 -7.67 5.33
C TYR A 181 -9.45 -6.23 5.63
N ILE A 182 -10.73 -5.96 5.87
CA ILE A 182 -11.21 -4.63 6.23
C ILE A 182 -10.60 -4.16 7.57
N LYS A 183 -10.53 -5.04 8.57
CA LYS A 183 -9.90 -4.73 9.87
C LYS A 183 -8.40 -4.50 9.74
N ALA A 184 -7.70 -5.33 8.96
CA ALA A 184 -6.28 -5.15 8.63
C ALA A 184 -6.00 -3.82 7.91
N TRP A 185 -6.90 -3.41 7.02
CA TRP A 185 -6.83 -2.11 6.34
C TRP A 185 -7.05 -0.96 7.33
N ILE A 186 -8.08 -1.04 8.17
CA ILE A 186 -8.41 -0.06 9.21
C ILE A 186 -7.23 0.14 10.19
N GLU A 187 -6.63 -0.95 10.66
CA GLU A 187 -5.43 -0.93 11.50
C GLU A 187 -4.31 -0.12 10.80
N GLY A 188 -4.14 -0.35 9.49
CA GLY A 188 -3.22 0.41 8.66
C GLY A 188 -3.63 1.84 8.34
N LEU A 189 -4.80 2.33 8.79
CA LEU A 189 -5.22 3.71 8.63
C LEU A 189 -4.81 4.60 9.81
N VAL A 190 -4.80 4.03 11.02
CA VAL A 190 -4.49 4.73 12.27
C VAL A 190 -2.97 4.84 12.43
N PHE A 191 -2.36 5.84 11.80
CA PHE A 191 -0.93 6.12 11.93
C PHE A 191 -0.69 7.41 12.70
N GLU A 192 -0.41 7.30 14.00
CA GLU A 192 0.28 8.34 14.76
C GLU A 192 1.27 7.68 15.74
N HIS A 193 2.55 7.81 15.42
CA HIS A 193 3.75 7.77 16.29
C HIS A 193 3.97 6.64 17.31
N GLU A 194 3.04 5.72 17.55
CA GLU A 194 3.20 4.60 18.48
C GLU A 194 3.47 3.28 17.75
N MET A 195 4.15 2.34 18.44
CA MET A 195 4.43 1.02 17.87
C MET A 195 3.15 0.35 17.44
N ILE A 196 3.09 -0.07 16.17
CA ILE A 196 1.87 -0.58 15.57
C ILE A 196 1.59 -1.99 16.05
N ASP A 197 0.42 -2.12 16.62
CA ASP A 197 -0.24 -3.40 16.81
C ASP A 197 -0.63 -3.97 15.44
N THR A 198 0.04 -5.04 15.00
CA THR A 198 -0.14 -5.70 13.69
C THR A 198 -1.13 -6.86 13.72
N ARG A 199 -1.91 -7.01 14.81
CA ARG A 199 -2.76 -8.18 15.07
C ARG A 199 -3.82 -8.44 14.02
N GLU A 200 -4.50 -7.42 13.50
CA GLU A 200 -5.56 -7.59 12.50
C GLU A 200 -4.97 -7.96 11.14
N ARG A 201 -3.79 -7.42 10.79
CA ARG A 201 -3.05 -7.86 9.59
C ARG A 201 -2.59 -9.31 9.69
N ASP A 202 -2.07 -9.73 10.83
CA ASP A 202 -1.69 -11.14 11.06
C ASP A 202 -2.89 -12.08 11.03
N ALA A 203 -4.03 -11.66 11.59
CA ALA A 203 -5.30 -12.39 11.47
C ALA A 203 -5.74 -12.54 10.00
N PHE A 204 -5.66 -11.46 9.22
CA PHE A 204 -5.92 -11.50 7.78
C PHE A 204 -4.97 -12.46 7.05
N PHE A 205 -3.67 -12.42 7.34
CA PHE A 205 -2.71 -13.33 6.71
C PHE A 205 -3.05 -14.80 6.98
N GLY A 206 -3.44 -15.14 8.21
CA GLY A 206 -3.91 -16.49 8.56
C GLY A 206 -5.10 -16.93 7.71
N GLU A 207 -6.11 -16.07 7.58
CA GLU A 207 -7.32 -16.33 6.80
C GLU A 207 -7.03 -16.40 5.29
N TRP A 208 -6.27 -15.46 4.73
CA TRP A 208 -5.93 -15.43 3.30
C TRP A 208 -5.03 -16.60 2.88
N LYS A 209 -4.03 -16.96 3.70
CA LYS A 209 -3.03 -17.98 3.37
C LYS A 209 -3.63 -19.39 3.35
N THR A 210 -4.63 -19.64 4.20
CA THR A 210 -5.27 -20.95 4.38
C THR A 210 -6.65 -21.05 3.74
N GLY A 211 -7.30 -19.92 3.51
CA GLY A 211 -8.66 -19.83 2.98
C GLY A 211 -8.74 -19.94 1.45
N PRO A 212 -9.95 -20.16 0.92
CA PRO A 212 -10.18 -20.28 -0.51
C PRO A 212 -10.27 -18.92 -1.22
N PHE A 213 -10.44 -17.83 -0.46
CA PHE A 213 -10.78 -16.51 -1.01
C PHE A 213 -9.57 -15.63 -1.23
N ASP A 214 -9.57 -14.88 -2.33
CA ASP A 214 -8.53 -13.94 -2.74
C ASP A 214 -9.06 -12.54 -2.99
N LEU A 215 -8.14 -11.57 -3.05
CA LEU A 215 -8.41 -10.21 -3.44
C LEU A 215 -8.79 -10.14 -4.93
N TYR A 216 -9.67 -9.21 -5.27
CA TYR A 216 -10.10 -8.99 -6.64
C TYR A 216 -9.01 -8.24 -7.41
N PHE A 217 -8.60 -8.77 -8.56
CA PHE A 217 -7.68 -8.10 -9.47
C PHE A 217 -8.43 -7.23 -10.47
N PHE A 218 -8.09 -5.95 -10.53
CA PHE A 218 -8.75 -4.98 -11.42
C PHE A 218 -7.88 -4.69 -12.63
N THR A 219 -8.06 -5.45 -13.72
CA THR A 219 -7.41 -5.10 -15.00
C THR A 219 -7.73 -3.65 -15.40
N ASP A 220 -6.89 -3.02 -16.22
CA ASP A 220 -7.01 -1.60 -16.60
C ASP A 220 -8.42 -1.22 -17.07
N GLY A 221 -9.05 -2.08 -17.89
CA GLY A 221 -10.43 -1.87 -18.35
C GLY A 221 -11.44 -1.88 -17.20
N TYR A 222 -11.28 -2.78 -16.22
CA TYR A 222 -12.14 -2.81 -15.03
C TYR A 222 -11.84 -1.68 -14.07
N ALA A 223 -10.57 -1.31 -13.89
CA ALA A 223 -10.18 -0.16 -13.08
C ALA A 223 -10.76 1.14 -13.67
N LYS A 224 -10.68 1.34 -15.00
CA LYS A 224 -11.32 2.46 -15.70
C LYS A 224 -12.83 2.46 -15.51
N THR A 225 -13.47 1.30 -15.65
CA THR A 225 -14.92 1.15 -15.43
C THR A 225 -15.31 1.49 -14.00
N MET A 226 -14.60 0.93 -13.02
CA MET A 226 -14.79 1.19 -11.59
C MET A 226 -14.66 2.68 -11.29
N ARG A 227 -13.58 3.31 -11.75
CA ARG A 227 -13.34 4.75 -11.61
C ARG A 227 -14.49 5.59 -12.18
N ALA A 228 -14.97 5.27 -13.37
CA ALA A 228 -16.09 5.97 -14.00
C ALA A 228 -17.38 5.82 -13.19
N ARG A 229 -17.69 4.61 -12.71
CA ARG A 229 -18.85 4.33 -11.86
C ARG A 229 -18.78 5.08 -10.54
N LEU A 230 -17.64 5.04 -9.84
CA LEU A 230 -17.46 5.75 -8.59
C LEU A 230 -17.61 7.27 -8.78
N ARG A 231 -17.09 7.83 -9.88
CA ARG A 231 -17.30 9.25 -10.21
C ARG A 231 -18.76 9.60 -10.44
N ALA A 232 -19.51 8.77 -11.18
CA ALA A 232 -20.94 8.98 -11.42
C ALA A 232 -21.75 8.97 -10.10
N HIS A 233 -21.37 8.13 -9.14
CA HIS A 233 -22.04 8.08 -7.84
C HIS A 233 -21.55 9.15 -6.84
N ARG A 234 -20.50 9.91 -7.16
CA ARG A 234 -19.88 10.88 -6.23
C ARG A 234 -20.88 11.88 -5.67
N GLU A 235 -21.70 12.47 -6.52
CA GLU A 235 -22.66 13.51 -6.14
C GLU A 235 -23.68 12.96 -5.14
N ARG A 236 -24.16 11.73 -5.33
CA ARG A 236 -25.07 11.06 -4.40
C ARG A 236 -24.44 10.85 -3.03
N PHE A 237 -23.20 10.34 -2.98
CA PHE A 237 -22.50 10.15 -1.70
C PHE A 237 -22.16 11.47 -1.00
N THR A 238 -21.97 12.55 -1.76
CA THR A 238 -21.69 13.88 -1.20
C THR A 238 -22.98 14.51 -0.67
N ALA A 239 -24.09 14.32 -1.38
CA ALA A 239 -25.42 14.83 -1.01
C ALA A 239 -25.99 14.19 0.26
N LEU A 240 -25.49 13.03 0.67
CA LEU A 240 -25.94 12.36 1.91
C LEU A 240 -25.71 13.22 3.16
N GLY A 241 -24.75 14.15 3.16
CA GLY A 241 -24.58 15.16 4.22
C GLY A 241 -24.31 14.64 5.64
N THR A 242 -24.40 13.32 5.86
CA THR A 242 -24.37 12.63 7.16
C THR A 242 -23.16 11.74 7.33
N SER A 243 -22.38 11.51 6.28
CA SER A 243 -21.19 10.66 6.41
C SER A 243 -20.12 11.43 7.20
N PRO A 244 -19.57 10.83 8.27
CA PRO A 244 -18.48 11.44 9.02
C PRO A 244 -17.38 11.85 8.04
N LEU A 245 -16.71 12.98 8.29
CA LEU A 245 -15.50 13.27 7.54
C LEU A 245 -14.56 12.07 7.69
N VAL A 246 -13.81 11.72 6.64
CA VAL A 246 -12.84 10.63 6.70
C VAL A 246 -11.94 10.79 7.93
N SER A 247 -11.56 12.03 8.27
CA SER A 247 -10.82 12.36 9.50
C SER A 247 -11.53 11.94 10.80
N ASP A 248 -12.84 12.19 10.91
CA ASP A 248 -13.62 11.89 12.10
C ASP A 248 -13.77 10.38 12.26
N PHE A 249 -13.98 9.68 11.13
CA PHE A 249 -14.00 8.22 11.11
C PHE A 249 -12.64 7.63 11.50
N LEU A 250 -11.54 8.14 10.96
CA LEU A 250 -10.19 7.73 11.36
C LEU A 250 -9.94 7.97 12.85
N LEU A 251 -10.51 9.01 13.43
CA LEU A 251 -10.44 9.28 14.87
C LEU A 251 -11.27 8.26 15.67
N THR A 252 -12.49 7.93 15.23
CA THR A 252 -13.31 6.86 15.83
C THR A 252 -12.62 5.50 15.75
N LEU A 253 -11.95 5.21 14.62
CA LEU A 253 -11.11 4.03 14.46
C LEU A 253 -9.95 4.02 15.45
N LYS A 254 -9.23 5.15 15.56
CA LYS A 254 -8.10 5.33 16.47
C LYS A 254 -8.49 5.08 17.92
N ASN A 255 -9.69 5.51 18.32
CA ASN A 255 -10.18 5.34 19.68
C ASN A 255 -10.71 3.92 19.97
N GLY A 256 -10.71 3.01 18.98
CA GLY A 256 -11.29 1.67 19.11
C GLY A 256 -12.81 1.67 19.23
N GLU A 257 -13.46 2.76 18.82
CA GLU A 257 -14.90 2.98 18.99
C GLU A 257 -15.73 2.39 17.83
N LEU A 258 -15.08 1.99 16.74
CA LEU A 258 -15.77 1.36 15.62
C LEU A 258 -16.08 -0.11 15.92
N SER A 259 -17.27 -0.35 16.45
CA SER A 259 -17.84 -1.70 16.53
C SER A 259 -18.19 -2.25 15.15
N ASP A 260 -18.26 -3.58 15.03
CA ASP A 260 -18.79 -4.26 13.85
C ASP A 260 -20.17 -3.69 13.42
N ALA A 261 -21.05 -3.37 14.39
CA ALA A 261 -22.37 -2.79 14.12
C ALA A 261 -22.30 -1.37 13.53
N ALA A 262 -21.39 -0.54 14.03
CA ALA A 262 -21.18 0.81 13.49
C ALA A 262 -20.63 0.76 12.05
N PHE A 263 -19.78 -0.24 11.74
CA PHE A 263 -19.32 -0.47 10.38
C PHE A 263 -20.42 -1.06 9.48
N GLU A 264 -21.30 -1.91 9.98
CA GLU A 264 -22.47 -2.41 9.22
C GLU A 264 -23.40 -1.28 8.78
N GLU A 265 -23.51 -0.23 9.61
CA GLU A 265 -24.34 0.95 9.33
C GLU A 265 -23.66 1.92 8.34
N ASN A 266 -22.36 2.19 8.51
CA ASN A 266 -21.69 3.31 7.82
C ASN A 266 -20.52 2.90 6.91
N GLY A 267 -20.02 1.67 7.01
CA GLY A 267 -18.74 1.23 6.46
C GLY A 267 -18.61 1.39 4.95
N ALA A 268 -19.69 1.15 4.20
CA ALA A 268 -19.68 1.30 2.74
C ALA A 268 -19.52 2.77 2.30
N ALA A 269 -20.23 3.70 2.95
CA ALA A 269 -20.10 5.12 2.65
C ALA A 269 -18.70 5.64 3.00
N LEU A 270 -18.17 5.19 4.13
CA LEU A 270 -16.82 5.54 4.59
C LEU A 270 -15.73 5.03 3.66
N ALA A 271 -15.79 3.75 3.27
CA ALA A 271 -14.88 3.15 2.30
C ALA A 271 -14.93 3.89 0.95
N PHE A 272 -16.13 4.27 0.49
CA PHE A 272 -16.31 5.05 -0.73
C PHE A 272 -15.67 6.45 -0.61
N GLN A 273 -15.95 7.18 0.46
CA GLN A 273 -15.41 8.52 0.67
C GLN A 273 -13.88 8.52 0.77
N TRP A 274 -13.32 7.58 1.54
CA TRP A 274 -11.88 7.36 1.62
C TRP A 274 -11.29 7.07 0.24
N ALA A 275 -11.85 6.13 -0.52
CA ALA A 275 -11.30 5.83 -1.84
C ALA A 275 -11.39 7.03 -2.80
N MET A 276 -12.45 7.84 -2.70
CA MET A 276 -12.63 9.05 -3.52
C MET A 276 -11.69 10.18 -3.14
N SER A 277 -11.30 10.33 -1.87
CA SER A 277 -10.30 11.34 -1.45
C SER A 277 -8.97 11.09 -2.16
N TYR A 278 -8.51 9.83 -2.17
CA TYR A 278 -7.28 9.46 -2.88
C TYR A 278 -7.39 9.58 -4.40
N ILE A 279 -8.57 9.38 -4.99
CA ILE A 279 -8.77 9.62 -6.43
C ILE A 279 -8.68 11.11 -6.74
N ALA A 280 -9.18 11.98 -5.87
CA ALA A 280 -9.07 13.42 -6.03
C ALA A 280 -7.62 13.90 -5.84
N ASP A 281 -6.96 13.42 -4.79
CA ASP A 281 -5.56 13.74 -4.46
C ASP A 281 -4.62 13.29 -5.57
N ALA A 282 -4.80 12.08 -6.13
CA ALA A 282 -3.98 11.62 -7.25
C ALA A 282 -4.02 12.60 -8.44
N ASN A 283 -5.16 13.23 -8.73
CA ASN A 283 -5.25 14.21 -9.82
C ASN A 283 -4.67 15.58 -9.41
N GLY A 284 -4.83 15.98 -8.15
CA GLY A 284 -4.32 17.26 -7.62
C GLY A 284 -2.81 17.25 -7.42
N THR A 285 -2.29 16.20 -6.78
CA THR A 285 -0.87 15.98 -6.56
C THR A 285 -0.12 15.79 -7.86
N GLN A 286 -0.67 15.12 -8.88
CA GLN A 286 -0.02 15.06 -10.21
C GLN A 286 0.11 16.45 -10.84
N ALA A 287 -0.92 17.30 -10.72
CA ALA A 287 -0.88 18.65 -11.26
C ALA A 287 0.14 19.55 -10.53
N VAL A 288 0.28 19.39 -9.21
CA VAL A 288 1.28 20.11 -8.40
C VAL A 288 2.69 19.58 -8.68
N LYS A 289 2.88 18.25 -8.75
CA LYS A 289 4.18 17.64 -9.01
C LYS A 289 4.70 17.90 -10.42
N ASN A 290 3.83 17.88 -11.45
CA ASN A 290 4.24 18.28 -12.80
C ASN A 290 4.72 19.74 -12.83
N LYS A 291 4.14 20.59 -11.98
CA LYS A 291 4.54 21.99 -11.83
C LYS A 291 5.84 22.12 -11.02
N GLU A 292 5.99 21.39 -9.92
CA GLU A 292 7.20 21.38 -9.10
C GLU A 292 8.38 20.73 -9.82
N HIS A 293 8.22 19.66 -10.61
CA HIS A 293 9.29 19.11 -11.44
C HIS A 293 9.72 20.07 -12.56
N ALA A 294 8.77 20.81 -13.13
CA ALA A 294 9.08 21.87 -14.10
C ALA A 294 9.83 23.05 -13.45
N GLU A 295 9.62 23.29 -12.15
CA GLU A 295 10.25 24.37 -11.38
C GLU A 295 11.56 23.93 -10.68
N ARG A 296 11.70 22.66 -10.27
CA ARG A 296 12.86 22.04 -9.60
C ARG A 296 13.96 21.55 -10.55
N GLY A 297 13.84 21.83 -11.85
CA GLY A 297 14.96 21.73 -12.79
C GLY A 297 16.18 22.61 -12.45
N GLY A 298 16.15 23.34 -11.33
CA GLY A 298 17.30 24.00 -10.73
C GLY A 298 17.41 23.71 -9.23
N SER A 299 18.44 22.93 -8.86
CA SER A 299 19.04 22.90 -7.52
C SER A 299 18.21 22.27 -6.39
N ALA A 300 18.24 20.94 -6.29
CA ALA A 300 18.03 20.27 -5.01
C ALA A 300 19.05 20.79 -3.99
N GLY A 301 18.56 21.42 -2.94
CA GLY A 301 19.37 21.94 -1.83
C GLY A 301 19.95 20.76 -1.05
N TRP A 302 21.19 20.41 -1.35
CA TRP A 302 22.00 19.57 -0.49
C TRP A 302 22.14 20.32 0.84
N ILE A 303 21.45 19.86 1.87
CA ILE A 303 21.83 20.19 3.24
C ILE A 303 23.28 19.72 3.33
N GLU A 304 24.20 20.65 3.65
CA GLU A 304 25.59 20.32 3.98
C GLU A 304 25.59 19.57 5.32
N GLU A 305 25.03 18.35 5.34
CA GLU A 305 25.22 17.41 6.43
C GLU A 305 26.72 17.21 6.54
N GLY A 306 27.26 17.50 7.74
CA GLY A 306 28.68 17.42 8.03
C GLY A 306 29.29 16.16 7.45
N SER A 307 30.49 16.27 6.87
CA SER A 307 31.12 15.28 6.02
C SER A 307 31.33 13.92 6.71
N LYS A 308 30.27 13.13 6.85
CA LYS A 308 30.37 11.76 7.36
C LYS A 308 31.24 10.98 6.39
N THR A 309 32.21 10.24 6.92
CA THR A 309 33.15 9.46 6.11
C THR A 309 32.79 7.98 6.16
N LEU A 310 33.17 7.21 5.15
CA LEU A 310 32.94 5.75 5.13
C LEU A 310 33.55 5.01 6.33
N GLY A 311 34.52 5.61 7.04
CA GLY A 311 35.09 5.05 8.26
C GLY A 311 34.18 5.13 9.49
N GLU A 312 33.11 5.92 9.42
CA GLU A 312 32.12 6.10 10.50
C GLU A 312 30.90 5.19 10.32
N VAL A 313 30.79 4.50 9.18
CA VAL A 313 29.73 3.53 8.91
C VAL A 313 29.91 2.30 9.80
N GLU A 314 28.82 1.85 10.42
CA GLU A 314 28.75 0.57 11.14
C GLU A 314 28.65 -0.59 10.15
N TRP A 315 29.78 -0.97 9.53
CA TRP A 315 29.83 -2.00 8.48
C TRP A 315 29.42 -3.39 8.96
N ASP A 316 29.55 -3.68 10.25
CA ASP A 316 29.05 -4.89 10.90
C ASP A 316 27.60 -4.78 11.37
N GLY A 317 26.95 -3.64 11.12
CA GLY A 317 25.55 -3.39 11.42
C GLY A 317 24.62 -4.33 10.65
N ASP A 318 23.51 -4.69 11.30
CA ASP A 318 22.53 -5.66 10.81
C ASP A 318 22.02 -5.33 9.39
N LEU A 319 21.70 -4.05 9.18
CA LEU A 319 21.18 -3.53 7.93
C LEU A 319 22.22 -3.56 6.79
N VAL A 320 23.43 -3.06 7.05
CA VAL A 320 24.51 -3.02 6.03
C VAL A 320 24.90 -4.43 5.62
N ASN A 321 25.03 -5.34 6.59
CA ASN A 321 25.29 -6.76 6.32
C ASN A 321 24.18 -7.39 5.47
N ALA A 322 22.90 -7.14 5.79
CA ALA A 322 21.77 -7.62 5.01
C ALA A 322 21.80 -7.13 3.56
N VAL A 323 22.17 -5.86 3.33
CA VAL A 323 22.35 -5.30 1.98
C VAL A 323 23.49 -6.01 1.24
N LEU A 324 24.61 -6.24 1.92
CA LEU A 324 25.81 -6.86 1.35
C LEU A 324 25.65 -8.35 1.01
N GLU A 325 24.61 -9.03 1.51
CA GLU A 325 24.36 -10.43 1.14
C GLU A 325 24.27 -10.62 -0.38
N ASP A 326 24.92 -11.69 -0.86
CA ASP A 326 25.05 -12.00 -2.27
C ASP A 326 23.69 -12.24 -2.92
N ILE A 327 23.50 -11.61 -4.07
CA ILE A 327 22.32 -11.82 -4.91
C ILE A 327 22.60 -13.04 -5.78
N ASP A 328 21.69 -14.01 -5.77
CA ASP A 328 21.81 -15.25 -6.54
C ASP A 328 21.89 -14.91 -8.04
N PRO A 329 23.03 -15.18 -8.70
CA PRO A 329 23.25 -14.76 -10.08
C PRO A 329 22.40 -15.54 -11.09
N THR A 330 21.70 -16.58 -10.65
CA THR A 330 20.76 -17.35 -11.49
C THR A 330 19.39 -16.69 -11.58
N LEU A 331 19.11 -15.70 -10.73
CA LEU A 331 17.85 -14.96 -10.77
C LEU A 331 17.82 -14.08 -12.02
N PRO A 332 16.65 -13.97 -12.69
CA PRO A 332 16.48 -13.01 -13.76
C PRO A 332 16.68 -11.59 -13.24
N ASP A 333 17.09 -10.68 -14.14
CA ASP A 333 17.13 -9.25 -13.84
C ASP A 333 15.76 -8.83 -13.27
N PRO A 334 15.68 -8.21 -12.09
CA PRO A 334 14.40 -7.82 -11.50
C PRO A 334 13.54 -6.95 -12.42
N GLU A 335 14.16 -6.08 -13.22
CA GLU A 335 13.44 -5.26 -14.20
C GLU A 335 12.83 -6.11 -15.32
N SER A 336 13.43 -7.26 -15.63
CA SER A 336 12.91 -8.22 -16.60
C SER A 336 11.78 -9.10 -16.05
N ILE A 337 11.63 -9.20 -14.72
CA ILE A 337 10.50 -9.90 -14.10
C ILE A 337 9.27 -9.03 -14.24
N LYS A 338 8.54 -9.26 -15.33
CA LYS A 338 7.17 -8.80 -15.45
C LYS A 338 6.37 -9.55 -14.40
N MET A 339 5.59 -8.83 -13.59
CA MET A 339 4.57 -9.50 -12.79
C MET A 339 3.72 -10.29 -13.78
N ASN A 340 3.80 -11.62 -13.69
CA ASN A 340 3.02 -12.47 -14.57
C ASN A 340 1.59 -12.01 -14.39
N LYS A 341 0.95 -11.57 -15.48
CA LYS A 341 -0.50 -11.38 -15.50
C LYS A 341 -1.06 -12.75 -15.14
N ARG A 342 -1.32 -13.00 -13.86
CA ARG A 342 -1.98 -14.23 -13.43
C ARG A 342 -3.21 -14.31 -14.31
N GLU A 343 -3.38 -15.43 -15.01
CA GLU A 343 -4.70 -15.72 -15.55
C GLU A 343 -5.64 -15.55 -14.38
N VAL A 344 -6.56 -14.59 -14.52
CA VAL A 344 -7.33 -14.11 -13.39
C VAL A 344 -8.27 -15.23 -13.00
N ASP A 345 -7.85 -16.03 -12.03
CA ASP A 345 -8.68 -17.09 -11.50
C ASP A 345 -9.70 -16.46 -10.56
N TRP A 346 -10.78 -15.97 -11.17
CA TRP A 346 -11.95 -15.42 -10.47
C TRP A 346 -12.62 -16.46 -9.55
N ALA A 347 -12.26 -17.75 -9.63
CA ALA A 347 -12.75 -18.75 -8.69
C ALA A 347 -12.31 -18.44 -7.26
N GLY A 348 -11.13 -17.86 -7.08
CA GLY A 348 -10.63 -17.42 -5.77
C GLY A 348 -11.30 -16.12 -5.27
N ALA A 349 -11.77 -15.23 -6.14
CA ALA A 349 -12.37 -13.97 -5.68
C ALA A 349 -13.65 -14.19 -4.88
N TRP A 350 -13.87 -13.42 -3.81
CA TRP A 350 -15.07 -13.51 -2.97
C TRP A 350 -16.34 -12.93 -3.63
N ILE A 351 -16.20 -12.25 -4.77
CA ILE A 351 -17.29 -11.70 -5.59
C ILE A 351 -16.98 -11.91 -7.08
N THR A 352 -18.00 -12.18 -7.89
CA THR A 352 -17.83 -12.33 -9.35
C THR A 352 -17.87 -10.99 -10.07
N ARG A 353 -17.20 -10.93 -11.24
CA ARG A 353 -17.21 -9.75 -12.11
C ARG A 353 -18.63 -9.29 -12.47
N ASP A 354 -19.49 -10.24 -12.84
CA ASP A 354 -20.85 -9.91 -13.28
C ASP A 354 -21.67 -9.30 -12.13
N GLN A 355 -21.47 -9.75 -10.88
CA GLN A 355 -22.10 -9.15 -9.69
C GLN A 355 -21.63 -7.70 -9.44
N ILE A 356 -20.32 -7.41 -9.60
CA ILE A 356 -19.79 -6.05 -9.37
C ILE A 356 -20.50 -5.02 -10.24
N PHE A 357 -20.50 -5.23 -11.57
CA PHE A 357 -20.93 -4.18 -12.50
C PHE A 357 -22.43 -4.20 -12.81
N ARG A 358 -23.09 -5.37 -12.75
CA ARG A 358 -24.53 -5.43 -13.01
C ARG A 358 -25.37 -5.17 -11.77
N THR A 359 -24.83 -5.46 -10.59
CA THR A 359 -25.62 -5.44 -9.35
C THR A 359 -25.17 -4.34 -8.40
N ILE A 360 -23.87 -4.18 -8.16
CA ILE A 360 -23.37 -3.17 -7.21
C ILE A 360 -23.23 -1.78 -7.87
N LEU A 361 -22.72 -1.72 -9.10
CA LEU A 361 -22.37 -0.48 -9.81
C LEU A 361 -23.15 -0.31 -11.11
N LYS A 362 -24.47 -0.54 -11.05
CA LYS A 362 -25.36 -0.49 -12.23
C LYS A 362 -25.41 0.93 -12.83
N PRO A 363 -25.34 1.09 -14.17
CA PRO A 363 -25.51 2.39 -14.84
C PRO A 363 -26.87 3.06 -14.54
N GLU A 364 -26.86 4.38 -14.35
CA GLU A 364 -28.08 5.17 -14.12
C GLU A 364 -29.06 5.14 -15.30
N GLU A 365 -28.57 5.01 -16.53
CA GLU A 365 -29.41 4.97 -17.74
C GLU A 365 -30.38 3.78 -17.76
N GLU A 366 -30.07 2.70 -17.02
CA GLU A 366 -30.96 1.54 -16.87
C GLU A 366 -31.96 1.68 -15.71
N VAL A 367 -31.82 2.72 -14.88
CA VAL A 367 -32.68 2.97 -13.71
C VAL A 367 -33.87 3.89 -14.08
N GLY A 368 -33.73 4.69 -15.14
CA GLY A 368 -34.79 5.57 -15.65
C GLY A 368 -36.03 4.87 -16.24
N ALA A 369 -36.00 3.55 -16.39
CA ALA A 369 -37.09 2.75 -16.94
C ALA A 369 -37.85 1.99 -15.83
N GLN A 370 -38.56 2.70 -14.95
CA GLN A 370 -39.62 2.20 -14.04
C GLN A 370 -39.49 0.75 -13.51
N SER A 371 -38.28 0.29 -13.18
CA SER A 371 -38.11 -1.02 -12.57
C SER A 371 -38.32 -0.83 -11.07
N PRO A 372 -39.30 -1.51 -10.45
CA PRO A 372 -39.45 -1.54 -9.00
C PRO A 372 -38.33 -2.36 -8.32
N GLU A 373 -37.41 -2.96 -9.08
CA GLU A 373 -36.14 -3.43 -8.57
C GLU A 373 -35.21 -2.24 -8.36
N VAL A 374 -35.42 -1.66 -7.18
CA VAL A 374 -34.75 -0.53 -6.56
C VAL A 374 -33.26 -0.49 -6.86
N ASP A 375 -32.79 0.69 -7.20
CA ASP A 375 -31.38 1.09 -7.16
C ASP A 375 -30.86 0.84 -5.74
N MET A 376 -30.29 -0.33 -5.50
CA MET A 376 -29.91 -0.80 -4.16
C MET A 376 -28.86 0.10 -3.48
N MET A 377 -28.03 0.79 -4.26
CA MET A 377 -27.19 1.87 -3.72
C MET A 377 -28.08 2.98 -3.17
N ALA A 378 -29.13 3.37 -3.88
CA ALA A 378 -30.14 4.29 -3.36
C ALA A 378 -30.95 3.70 -2.19
N GLU A 379 -31.15 2.37 -2.10
CA GLU A 379 -31.84 1.71 -0.98
C GLU A 379 -30.98 1.64 0.28
N MET A 380 -29.69 1.30 0.15
CA MET A 380 -28.70 1.44 1.23
C MET A 380 -28.60 2.90 1.68
N MET A 381 -28.52 3.84 0.73
CA MET A 381 -28.54 5.27 1.03
C MET A 381 -29.84 5.70 1.73
N ALA A 382 -30.99 5.19 1.30
CA ALA A 382 -32.28 5.48 1.94
C ALA A 382 -32.35 4.89 3.35
N LYS A 383 -31.77 3.69 3.56
CA LYS A 383 -31.67 3.06 4.88
C LYS A 383 -30.78 3.88 5.82
N MET A 384 -29.64 4.37 5.31
CA MET A 384 -28.75 5.31 6.02
C MET A 384 -29.42 6.67 6.32
N MET A 385 -30.43 7.10 5.54
CA MET A 385 -31.21 8.31 5.81
C MET A 385 -32.39 8.10 6.77
N SER A 386 -32.76 6.85 7.06
CA SER A 386 -33.96 6.50 7.82
C SER A 386 -33.72 6.21 9.32
N THR A 387 -32.46 6.24 9.73
CA THR A 387 -31.93 6.12 11.09
C THR A 387 -31.32 7.44 11.50
#